data_AF-A0AAV5YV97-F1
#
_entry.id   AF-A0AAV5YV97-F1
#
_cell.length_a   1.000
_cell.length_b   1.000
_cell.length_c   1.000
_cell.angle_alpha   90.00
_cell.angle_beta   90.00
_cell.angle_gamma   90.00
#
_symmetry.space_group_name_H-M   'P 1'
#
loop_
_entity.id
_entity.type
_entity.pdbx_description
1 polymer ?
#
loop_
_entity_poly.entity_id
_entity_poly.type
_entity_poly.pdbx_seq_one_letter_code
_entity_poly.pdbx_strand_id
1 'polypeptide(L)'
;MPAQRGFAGRISSEILHHIAMVVNARPRDLGIQGSRWSLARLRQYLVRAGVVPACSVESLRVALKRAGLAVASPRIGQIQKGVATMIPGAFEYHAPSTIGEATALLARLGDDAKVLSGGQSLIPMMKLRLATPKHLVDINGLPGLAYVREDGGALRIGGLTREADLEESDVVQRRYPLIADTCRAIADPLVRNLATVGGNLAHGDPANDHPAAMLALGAEVVAVGSGGERKIPIDSFFTGPFTTALRPDEIVVEVRVPAPKPGSGGAYVKMERKVGDFATAAVAVQISLGAGSVCERAGIGLTNVGSVPIKATKAEAALVGKRPDEGAIKQAAQLAAEAAQPQEDLRGSVEYKKDLVRVLTVRALRKALERAQKGG
;
A
#
# COMPACT_ATOMS: atom_id res chain seq x y z
N MET A 1 20.07 -27.10 30.08
CA MET A 1 19.42 -27.65 28.86
C MET A 1 20.30 -27.37 27.65
N PRO A 2 20.90 -28.38 26.98
CA PRO A 2 21.73 -28.15 25.81
C PRO A 2 20.97 -28.55 24.53
N ALA A 3 20.59 -27.60 23.67
CA ALA A 3 20.12 -27.90 22.31
C ALA A 3 20.15 -26.69 21.36
N GLN A 4 21.34 -26.17 21.02
CA GLN A 4 21.58 -25.47 19.74
C GLN A 4 23.05 -25.65 19.33
N ARG A 5 23.44 -26.88 18.95
CA ARG A 5 24.62 -27.09 18.10
C ARG A 5 24.12 -27.26 16.67
N GLY A 6 24.63 -26.44 15.76
CA GLY A 6 24.07 -26.20 14.43
C GLY A 6 23.92 -27.46 13.56
N PHE A 7 22.84 -27.47 12.79
CA PHE A 7 22.53 -28.40 11.69
C PHE A 7 23.72 -28.71 10.76
N ALA A 8 24.69 -27.81 10.66
CA ALA A 8 25.89 -27.96 9.82
C ALA A 8 26.95 -28.95 10.38
N GLY A 9 26.74 -29.54 11.56
CA GLY A 9 27.79 -30.21 12.33
C GLY A 9 27.83 -31.75 12.34
N ARG A 10 26.81 -32.48 11.87
CA ARG A 10 26.83 -33.96 11.75
C ARG A 10 25.53 -34.47 11.09
N ILE A 11 25.53 -34.66 9.77
CA ILE A 11 24.51 -35.47 9.07
C ILE A 11 25.09 -36.89 8.98
N SER A 12 24.34 -37.91 9.41
CA SER A 12 24.81 -39.30 9.37
C SER A 12 24.89 -39.81 7.91
N SER A 13 25.71 -40.83 7.67
CA SER A 13 25.86 -41.45 6.34
C SER A 13 24.55 -42.00 5.79
N GLU A 14 23.67 -42.50 6.66
CA GLU A 14 22.32 -42.98 6.32
C GLU A 14 21.41 -41.86 5.81
N ILE A 15 21.40 -40.72 6.50
CA ILE A 15 20.63 -39.53 6.09
C ILE A 15 21.17 -38.98 4.76
N LEU A 16 22.50 -38.98 4.57
CA LEU A 16 23.11 -38.56 3.30
C LEU A 16 22.72 -39.48 2.13
N HIS A 17 22.68 -40.79 2.35
CA HIS A 17 22.26 -41.75 1.34
C HIS A 17 20.79 -41.55 0.94
N HIS A 18 19.91 -41.33 1.93
CA HIS A 18 18.50 -41.03 1.69
C HIS A 18 18.32 -39.72 0.91
N ILE A 19 19.05 -38.66 1.29
CA ILE A 19 19.03 -37.37 0.59
C ILE A 19 19.54 -37.54 -0.86
N ALA A 20 20.58 -38.32 -1.09
CA ALA A 20 21.12 -38.58 -2.43
C ALA A 20 20.09 -39.29 -3.34
N MET A 21 19.39 -40.29 -2.81
CA MET A 21 18.31 -40.98 -3.52
C MET A 21 17.19 -40.02 -3.91
N VAL A 22 16.76 -39.15 -2.99
CA VAL A 22 15.70 -38.16 -3.22
C VAL A 22 16.13 -37.11 -4.25
N VAL A 23 17.36 -36.60 -4.16
CA VAL A 23 17.91 -35.58 -5.08
C VAL A 23 17.97 -36.10 -6.52
N ASN A 24 18.27 -37.39 -6.70
CA ASN A 24 18.38 -38.03 -8.01
C ASN A 24 17.03 -38.55 -8.57
N ALA A 25 16.00 -38.71 -7.73
CA ALA A 25 14.65 -39.03 -8.17
C ALA A 25 13.95 -37.81 -8.79
N ARG A 26 13.07 -38.02 -9.79
CA ARG A 26 12.24 -36.92 -10.31
C ARG A 26 11.09 -36.67 -9.31
N PRO A 27 10.71 -35.41 -9.03
CA PRO A 27 9.64 -35.09 -8.07
C PRO A 27 8.32 -35.84 -8.36
N ARG A 28 7.99 -36.03 -9.63
CA ARG A 28 6.81 -36.78 -10.08
C ARG A 28 6.82 -38.26 -9.67
N ASP A 29 8.00 -38.87 -9.57
CA ASP A 29 8.18 -40.26 -9.17
C ASP A 29 7.92 -40.43 -7.64
N LEU A 30 7.80 -39.30 -6.92
CA LEU A 30 7.46 -39.19 -5.50
C LEU A 30 6.11 -38.48 -5.25
N GLY A 31 5.26 -38.38 -6.29
CA GLY A 31 3.92 -37.80 -6.19
C GLY A 31 3.86 -36.27 -6.10
N ILE A 32 4.94 -35.55 -6.46
CA ILE A 32 5.05 -34.10 -6.34
C ILE A 32 5.01 -33.45 -7.73
N GLN A 33 4.18 -32.40 -7.91
CA GLN A 33 4.12 -31.65 -9.18
C GLN A 33 5.46 -30.99 -9.54
N GLY A 34 6.01 -31.33 -10.72
CA GLY A 34 7.22 -30.73 -11.29
C GLY A 34 8.19 -31.76 -11.88
N SER A 35 9.07 -31.31 -12.79
CA SER A 35 10.02 -32.19 -13.49
C SER A 35 11.40 -32.29 -12.83
N ARG A 36 11.76 -31.34 -11.94
CA ARG A 36 13.04 -31.30 -11.19
C ARG A 36 12.88 -30.64 -9.82
N TRP A 37 13.77 -30.98 -8.89
CA TRP A 37 13.83 -30.37 -7.56
C TRP A 37 14.33 -28.93 -7.62
N SER A 38 13.62 -28.01 -6.96
CA SER A 38 14.19 -26.75 -6.47
C SER A 38 14.65 -26.95 -5.03
N LEU A 39 15.67 -26.21 -4.58
CA LEU A 39 16.18 -26.32 -3.20
C LEU A 39 15.09 -26.03 -2.14
N ALA A 40 14.16 -25.11 -2.44
CA ALA A 40 13.04 -24.80 -1.56
C ALA A 40 12.04 -25.97 -1.45
N ARG A 41 11.73 -26.64 -2.56
CA ARG A 41 10.83 -27.81 -2.56
C ARG A 41 11.50 -29.04 -1.95
N LEU A 42 12.77 -29.26 -2.26
CA LEU A 42 13.55 -30.34 -1.66
C LEU A 42 13.64 -30.16 -0.14
N ARG A 43 13.89 -28.94 0.34
CA ARG A 43 13.84 -28.62 1.77
C ARG A 43 12.48 -28.97 2.37
N GLN A 44 11.39 -28.50 1.77
CA GLN A 44 10.06 -28.72 2.30
C GLN A 44 9.72 -30.21 2.37
N TYR A 45 10.13 -30.99 1.35
CA TYR A 45 9.97 -32.43 1.33
C TYR A 45 10.78 -33.13 2.42
N LEU A 46 12.08 -32.86 2.51
CA LEU A 46 12.98 -33.50 3.47
C LEU A 46 12.59 -33.18 4.92
N VAL A 47 12.12 -31.96 5.19
CA VAL A 47 11.60 -31.58 6.52
C VAL A 47 10.29 -32.31 6.82
N ARG A 48 9.36 -32.39 5.85
CA ARG A 48 8.08 -33.09 6.02
C ARG A 48 8.25 -34.59 6.19
N ALA A 49 9.22 -35.18 5.50
CA ALA A 49 9.56 -36.59 5.59
C ALA A 49 10.39 -36.93 6.84
N GLY A 50 10.70 -35.94 7.70
CA GLY A 50 11.51 -36.14 8.91
C GLY A 50 12.98 -36.47 8.65
N VAL A 51 13.45 -36.35 7.39
CA VAL A 51 14.81 -36.68 6.97
C VAL A 51 15.82 -35.63 7.44
N VAL A 52 15.39 -34.36 7.54
CA VAL A 52 16.18 -33.27 8.13
C VAL A 52 15.34 -32.45 9.09
N PRO A 53 15.92 -31.88 10.17
CA PRO A 53 15.23 -30.92 11.01
C PRO A 53 14.89 -29.64 10.24
N ALA A 54 13.97 -28.84 10.78
CA ALA A 54 13.64 -27.53 10.23
C ALA A 54 14.91 -26.65 10.13
N CYS A 55 15.31 -26.32 8.91
CA CYS A 55 16.50 -25.52 8.60
C CYS A 55 16.17 -24.43 7.59
N SER A 56 17.06 -23.49 7.27
CA SER A 56 16.82 -22.55 6.15
C SER A 56 17.18 -23.18 4.80
N VAL A 57 16.71 -22.61 3.68
CA VAL A 57 17.11 -23.05 2.33
C VAL A 57 18.63 -22.94 2.13
N GLU A 58 19.24 -21.90 2.69
CA GLU A 58 20.69 -21.69 2.62
C GLU A 58 21.44 -22.73 3.45
N SER A 59 20.94 -23.05 4.64
CA SER A 59 21.52 -24.09 5.50
C SER A 59 21.50 -25.46 4.81
N LEU A 60 20.41 -25.79 4.10
CA LEU A 60 20.33 -27.03 3.33
C LEU A 60 21.29 -27.02 2.13
N ARG A 61 21.41 -25.89 1.41
CA ARG A 61 22.33 -25.72 0.29
C ARG A 61 23.78 -25.97 0.71
N VAL A 62 24.20 -25.39 1.83
CA VAL A 62 25.56 -25.57 2.39
C VAL A 62 25.80 -27.03 2.78
N ALA A 63 24.81 -27.70 3.38
CA ALA A 63 24.89 -29.11 3.76
C ALA A 63 25.02 -30.04 2.54
N LEU A 64 24.22 -29.83 1.50
CA LEU A 64 24.27 -30.61 0.25
C LEU A 64 25.61 -30.43 -0.48
N LYS A 65 26.12 -29.19 -0.53
CA LYS A 65 27.43 -28.88 -1.12
C LYS A 65 28.58 -29.58 -0.39
N ARG A 66 28.54 -29.61 0.95
CA ARG A 66 29.54 -30.34 1.76
C ARG A 66 29.47 -31.86 1.56
N ALA A 67 28.28 -32.39 1.27
CA ALA A 67 28.06 -33.81 0.99
C ALA A 67 28.35 -34.21 -0.47
N GLY A 68 28.79 -33.28 -1.33
CA GLY A 68 29.02 -33.56 -2.75
C GLY A 68 27.74 -33.84 -3.56
N LEU A 69 26.56 -33.54 -3.01
CA LEU A 69 25.27 -33.77 -3.66
C LEU A 69 24.85 -32.53 -4.46
N ALA A 70 24.87 -32.64 -5.78
CA ALA A 70 24.47 -31.56 -6.68
C ALA A 70 22.98 -31.67 -7.02
N VAL A 71 22.16 -30.79 -6.45
CA VAL A 71 20.84 -30.49 -7.02
C VAL A 71 21.09 -29.67 -8.27
N ALA A 72 20.61 -30.15 -9.43
CA ALA A 72 20.91 -29.59 -10.74
C ALA A 72 20.90 -28.06 -10.74
N SER A 73 22.09 -27.48 -10.77
CA SER A 73 22.29 -26.08 -11.13
C SER A 73 22.36 -26.02 -12.66
N PRO A 74 21.78 -25.01 -13.31
CA PRO A 74 21.74 -24.95 -14.77
C PRO A 74 23.16 -24.95 -15.34
N ARG A 75 23.39 -25.76 -16.40
CA ARG A 75 24.68 -25.85 -17.09
C ARG A 75 25.04 -24.51 -17.71
N ILE A 76 26.30 -24.12 -17.53
CA ILE A 76 26.94 -22.96 -18.14
C ILE A 76 27.14 -23.28 -19.63
N GLY A 77 26.27 -22.71 -20.45
CA GLY A 77 26.28 -22.91 -21.91
C GLY A 77 25.21 -22.08 -22.60
N GLN A 78 24.96 -20.87 -22.08
CA GLN A 78 24.20 -19.76 -22.66
C GLN A 78 24.26 -18.64 -21.62
N ILE A 79 24.84 -17.50 -21.97
CA ILE A 79 24.75 -16.32 -21.11
C ILE A 79 23.29 -15.85 -21.13
N GLN A 80 22.49 -16.25 -20.14
CA GLN A 80 21.23 -15.58 -19.80
C GLN A 80 20.97 -15.58 -18.29
N LYS A 81 20.76 -14.37 -17.77
CA LYS A 81 19.84 -14.01 -16.67
C LYS A 81 20.28 -14.30 -15.22
N GLY A 82 21.14 -13.41 -14.72
CA GLY A 82 21.16 -12.98 -13.32
C GLY A 82 20.53 -11.60 -13.11
N VAL A 83 19.88 -11.03 -14.13
CA VAL A 83 18.98 -9.88 -13.95
C VAL A 83 17.67 -10.50 -13.50
N ALA A 84 17.21 -10.19 -12.27
CA ALA A 84 15.81 -10.41 -11.90
C ALA A 84 14.98 -9.93 -13.09
N THR A 85 14.18 -10.78 -13.73
CA THR A 85 13.54 -10.46 -15.01
C THR A 85 12.67 -9.21 -14.84
N MET A 86 13.23 -8.02 -15.11
CA MET A 86 12.56 -6.70 -15.03
C MET A 86 11.56 -6.49 -16.15
N ILE A 87 11.16 -7.58 -16.81
CA ILE A 87 10.34 -7.61 -18.01
C ILE A 87 8.98 -8.18 -17.60
N PRO A 88 7.89 -7.40 -17.76
CA PRO A 88 6.53 -7.87 -17.53
C PRO A 88 6.19 -9.14 -18.32
N GLY A 89 5.14 -9.84 -17.89
CA GLY A 89 4.53 -10.88 -18.73
C GLY A 89 3.98 -10.29 -20.02
N ALA A 90 3.76 -11.14 -21.03
CA ALA A 90 2.96 -10.73 -22.16
C ALA A 90 1.53 -10.46 -21.68
N PHE A 91 0.93 -9.40 -22.22
CA PHE A 91 -0.45 -9.01 -21.99
C PHE A 91 -1.00 -8.40 -23.27
N GLU A 92 -2.31 -8.45 -23.44
CA GLU A 92 -3.01 -7.65 -24.43
C GLU A 92 -3.31 -6.28 -23.85
N TYR A 93 -3.22 -5.26 -24.69
CA TYR A 93 -3.43 -3.87 -24.31
C TYR A 93 -4.70 -3.33 -24.96
N HIS A 94 -5.55 -2.72 -24.16
CA HIS A 94 -6.81 -2.10 -24.58
C HIS A 94 -6.78 -0.62 -24.18
N ALA A 95 -7.14 0.27 -25.12
CA ALA A 95 -7.25 1.71 -24.89
C ALA A 95 -8.65 2.20 -25.28
N PRO A 96 -9.68 1.93 -24.45
CA PRO A 96 -11.04 2.39 -24.68
C PRO A 96 -11.11 3.93 -24.72
N SER A 97 -12.07 4.46 -25.47
CA SER A 97 -12.28 5.91 -25.61
C SER A 97 -13.35 6.45 -24.66
N THR A 98 -14.14 5.56 -24.04
CA THR A 98 -15.21 5.92 -23.10
C THR A 98 -15.18 5.08 -21.82
N ILE A 99 -15.74 5.62 -20.74
CA ILE A 99 -15.88 4.89 -19.47
C ILE A 99 -16.78 3.65 -19.63
N GLY A 100 -17.79 3.72 -20.51
CA GLY A 100 -18.66 2.60 -20.83
C GLY A 100 -17.90 1.46 -21.50
N GLU A 101 -17.06 1.75 -22.48
CA GLU A 101 -16.18 0.75 -23.10
C GLU A 101 -15.20 0.14 -22.09
N ALA A 102 -14.59 0.97 -21.23
CA ALA A 102 -13.64 0.50 -20.23
C ALA A 102 -14.28 -0.46 -19.22
N THR A 103 -15.44 -0.10 -18.66
CA THR A 103 -16.19 -0.94 -17.72
C THR A 103 -16.75 -2.20 -18.39
N ALA A 104 -17.20 -2.11 -19.65
CA ALA A 104 -17.63 -3.29 -20.42
C ALA A 104 -16.47 -4.26 -20.69
N LEU A 105 -15.26 -3.75 -21.00
CA LEU A 105 -14.06 -4.58 -21.13
C LEU A 105 -13.72 -5.28 -19.82
N LEU A 106 -13.73 -4.57 -18.70
CA LEU A 106 -13.46 -5.17 -17.38
C LEU A 106 -14.49 -6.24 -17.02
N ALA A 107 -15.78 -5.97 -17.24
CA ALA A 107 -16.85 -6.94 -17.00
C ALA A 107 -16.69 -8.21 -17.86
N ARG A 108 -16.32 -8.05 -19.14
CA ARG A 108 -16.12 -9.17 -20.07
C ARG A 108 -14.87 -9.98 -19.74
N LEU A 109 -13.77 -9.32 -19.39
CA LEU A 109 -12.46 -9.95 -19.21
C LEU A 109 -12.24 -10.47 -17.77
N GLY A 110 -13.03 -9.99 -16.81
CA GLY A 110 -13.02 -10.44 -15.41
C GLY A 110 -11.66 -10.29 -14.74
N ASP A 111 -11.31 -11.27 -13.89
CA ASP A 111 -10.11 -11.25 -13.05
C ASP A 111 -8.78 -11.27 -13.83
N ASP A 112 -8.82 -11.57 -15.13
CA ASP A 112 -7.64 -11.56 -16.01
C ASP A 112 -7.27 -10.13 -16.47
N ALA A 113 -8.14 -9.14 -16.27
CA ALA A 113 -7.92 -7.75 -16.63
C ALA A 113 -7.53 -6.87 -15.44
N LYS A 114 -6.67 -5.87 -15.69
CA LYS A 114 -6.41 -4.78 -14.74
C LYS A 114 -6.45 -3.42 -15.40
N VAL A 115 -7.01 -2.46 -14.68
CA VAL A 115 -6.99 -1.05 -15.04
C VAL A 115 -5.57 -0.52 -14.98
N LEU A 116 -5.14 0.16 -16.03
CA LEU A 116 -3.90 0.91 -16.10
C LEU A 116 -4.23 2.42 -16.07
N SER A 117 -3.95 3.07 -14.95
CA SER A 117 -3.89 4.54 -14.85
C SER A 117 -2.44 5.01 -15.05
N GLY A 118 -1.86 5.75 -14.10
CA GLY A 118 -0.47 6.19 -14.11
C GLY A 118 0.59 5.09 -14.10
N GLY A 119 0.22 3.85 -13.81
CA GLY A 119 1.12 2.68 -13.87
C GLY A 119 2.20 2.61 -12.80
N GLN A 120 2.28 3.58 -11.89
CA GLN A 120 3.40 3.70 -10.93
C GLN A 120 3.43 2.65 -9.82
N SER A 121 2.34 1.88 -9.64
CA SER A 121 2.33 0.68 -8.79
C SER A 121 2.22 -0.61 -9.61
N LEU A 122 1.30 -0.65 -10.56
CA LEU A 122 1.02 -1.84 -11.37
C LEU A 122 2.22 -2.27 -12.23
N ILE A 123 2.87 -1.34 -12.93
CA ILE A 123 4.00 -1.69 -13.82
C ILE A 123 5.18 -2.23 -13.01
N PRO A 124 5.62 -1.63 -11.88
CA PRO A 124 6.59 -2.25 -10.98
C PRO A 124 6.19 -3.65 -10.51
N MET A 125 4.94 -3.86 -10.09
CA MET A 125 4.46 -5.19 -9.71
C MET A 125 4.55 -6.21 -10.86
N MET A 126 4.23 -5.80 -12.08
CA MET A 126 4.35 -6.66 -13.27
C MET A 126 5.80 -6.97 -13.62
N LYS A 127 6.70 -5.97 -13.54
CA LYS A 127 8.15 -6.17 -13.76
C LYS A 127 8.74 -7.12 -12.74
N LEU A 128 8.23 -7.14 -11.50
CA LEU A 128 8.65 -8.06 -10.45
C LEU A 128 7.86 -9.38 -10.44
N ARG A 129 6.92 -9.57 -11.38
CA ARG A 129 6.02 -10.73 -11.46
C ARG A 129 5.18 -10.97 -10.21
N LEU A 130 4.90 -9.92 -9.45
CA LEU A 130 3.94 -9.90 -8.34
C LEU A 130 2.50 -9.78 -8.85
N ALA A 131 2.32 -9.23 -10.05
CA ALA A 131 1.06 -9.21 -10.78
C ALA A 131 1.29 -9.67 -12.22
N THR A 132 0.40 -10.49 -12.76
CA THR A 132 0.49 -11.01 -14.14
C THR A 132 -0.88 -10.98 -14.83
N PRO A 133 -1.52 -9.81 -14.97
CA PRO A 133 -2.77 -9.71 -15.72
C PRO A 133 -2.51 -10.09 -17.19
N LYS A 134 -3.50 -10.74 -17.82
CA LYS A 134 -3.46 -11.05 -19.25
C LYS A 134 -3.89 -9.87 -20.11
N HIS A 135 -4.69 -8.96 -19.54
CA HIS A 135 -5.17 -7.77 -20.22
C HIS A 135 -4.93 -6.52 -19.38
N LEU A 136 -4.44 -5.46 -20.01
CA LEU A 136 -4.42 -4.12 -19.43
C LEU A 136 -5.45 -3.24 -20.12
N VAL A 137 -6.32 -2.60 -19.34
CA VAL A 137 -7.29 -1.60 -19.79
C VAL A 137 -6.76 -0.23 -19.41
N ASP A 138 -6.14 0.45 -20.37
CA ASP A 138 -5.58 1.79 -20.19
C ASP A 138 -6.65 2.86 -20.24
N ILE A 139 -6.80 3.57 -19.14
CA ILE A 139 -7.81 4.62 -18.99
C ILE A 139 -7.25 6.03 -19.16
N ASN A 140 -5.94 6.21 -19.41
CA ASN A 140 -5.31 7.54 -19.51
C ASN A 140 -5.91 8.41 -20.63
N GLY A 141 -6.49 7.80 -21.66
CA GLY A 141 -7.15 8.50 -22.78
C GLY A 141 -8.60 8.91 -22.52
N LEU A 142 -9.20 8.53 -21.38
CA LEU A 142 -10.60 8.83 -21.11
C LEU A 142 -10.81 10.32 -20.80
N PRO A 143 -11.72 11.01 -21.52
CA PRO A 143 -11.95 12.43 -21.33
C PRO A 143 -12.68 12.71 -20.01
N GLY A 144 -12.45 13.90 -19.45
CA GLY A 144 -13.23 14.40 -18.31
C GLY A 144 -12.95 13.72 -16.97
N LEU A 145 -11.85 12.97 -16.83
CA LEU A 145 -11.45 12.32 -15.57
C LEU A 145 -10.22 12.96 -14.90
N ALA A 146 -9.63 14.00 -15.50
CA ALA A 146 -8.49 14.74 -14.93
C ALA A 146 -8.90 16.19 -14.70
N TYR A 147 -9.18 16.56 -13.45
CA TYR A 147 -9.59 17.91 -13.06
C TYR A 147 -9.53 18.08 -11.54
N VAL A 148 -9.36 19.32 -11.09
CA VAL A 148 -9.49 19.73 -9.69
C VAL A 148 -10.36 20.96 -9.65
N ARG A 149 -11.51 20.89 -8.97
CA ARG A 149 -12.45 22.01 -8.86
C ARG A 149 -13.26 21.96 -7.58
N GLU A 150 -13.71 23.11 -7.10
CA GLU A 150 -14.75 23.16 -6.06
C GLU A 150 -16.12 23.31 -6.71
N ASP A 151 -17.06 22.46 -6.30
CA ASP A 151 -18.45 22.52 -6.74
C ASP A 151 -19.34 21.80 -5.71
N GLY A 152 -20.55 22.33 -5.49
CA GLY A 152 -21.55 21.73 -4.60
C GLY A 152 -21.09 21.54 -3.15
N GLY A 153 -20.21 22.42 -2.64
CA GLY A 153 -19.69 22.33 -1.27
C GLY A 153 -18.60 21.27 -1.05
N ALA A 154 -17.98 20.77 -2.13
CA ALA A 154 -16.87 19.84 -2.08
C ALA A 154 -15.77 20.19 -3.10
N LEU A 155 -14.53 19.87 -2.76
CA LEU A 155 -13.47 19.73 -3.75
C LEU A 155 -13.67 18.39 -4.46
N ARG A 156 -13.75 18.45 -5.78
CA ARG A 156 -13.91 17.32 -6.67
C ARG A 156 -12.62 17.12 -7.45
N ILE A 157 -12.09 15.91 -7.35
CA ILE A 157 -10.83 15.51 -7.96
C ILE A 157 -11.14 14.37 -8.90
N GLY A 158 -10.92 14.55 -10.21
CA GLY A 158 -11.09 13.47 -11.18
C GLY A 158 -10.12 12.32 -10.90
N GLY A 159 -10.54 11.07 -11.13
CA GLY A 159 -9.75 9.87 -10.82
C GLY A 159 -8.39 9.78 -11.53
N LEU A 160 -8.25 10.44 -12.69
CA LEU A 160 -7.01 10.53 -13.47
C LEU A 160 -6.20 11.81 -13.25
N THR A 161 -6.62 12.66 -12.32
CA THR A 161 -5.82 13.82 -11.91
C THR A 161 -4.44 13.36 -11.48
N ARG A 162 -3.39 13.93 -12.07
CA ARG A 162 -2.02 13.60 -11.70
C ARG A 162 -1.69 14.17 -10.33
N GLU A 163 -0.79 13.52 -9.61
CA GLU A 163 -0.31 14.06 -8.34
C GLU A 163 0.35 15.43 -8.52
N ALA A 164 1.04 15.65 -9.65
CA ALA A 164 1.61 16.95 -10.01
C ALA A 164 0.54 18.03 -10.19
N ASP A 165 -0.54 17.73 -10.92
CA ASP A 165 -1.64 18.68 -11.12
C ASP A 165 -2.34 19.03 -9.79
N LEU A 166 -2.46 18.04 -8.90
CA LEU A 166 -3.04 18.24 -7.57
C LEU A 166 -2.10 19.05 -6.65
N GLU A 167 -0.78 18.82 -6.74
CA GLU A 167 0.26 19.55 -6.01
C GLU A 167 0.27 21.04 -6.39
N GLU A 168 0.11 21.35 -7.68
CA GLU A 168 0.16 22.71 -8.23
C GLU A 168 -1.19 23.45 -8.16
N SER A 169 -2.29 22.74 -7.90
CA SER A 169 -3.64 23.33 -7.86
C SER A 169 -3.77 24.47 -6.84
N ASP A 170 -4.08 25.68 -7.32
CA ASP A 170 -4.28 26.87 -6.48
C ASP A 170 -5.32 26.67 -5.38
N VAL A 171 -6.44 26.02 -5.71
CA VAL A 171 -7.51 25.77 -4.74
C VAL A 171 -7.05 24.81 -3.64
N VAL A 172 -6.25 23.80 -3.98
CA VAL A 172 -5.68 22.86 -3.01
C VAL A 172 -4.66 23.56 -2.12
N GLN A 173 -3.74 24.32 -2.73
CA GLN A 173 -2.69 25.04 -2.00
C GLN A 173 -3.26 26.04 -1.01
N ARG A 174 -4.36 26.71 -1.35
CA ARG A 174 -4.99 27.74 -0.51
C ARG A 174 -5.97 27.17 0.52
N ARG A 175 -6.81 26.20 0.14
CA ARG A 175 -7.94 25.78 0.97
C ARG A 175 -7.81 24.39 1.56
N TYR A 176 -6.94 23.54 1.01
CA TYR A 176 -6.80 22.14 1.41
C TYR A 176 -5.36 21.82 1.82
N PRO A 177 -4.82 22.47 2.89
CA PRO A 177 -3.43 22.31 3.28
C PRO A 177 -3.05 20.89 3.70
N LEU A 178 -4.02 20.05 4.11
CA LEU A 178 -3.77 18.62 4.32
C LEU A 178 -3.37 17.93 3.01
N ILE A 179 -4.18 18.11 1.95
CA ILE A 179 -3.92 17.52 0.63
C ILE A 179 -2.60 18.07 0.07
N ALA A 180 -2.37 19.38 0.19
CA ALA A 180 -1.12 20.00 -0.27
C ALA A 180 0.12 19.46 0.45
N ASP A 181 0.05 19.17 1.75
CA ASP A 181 1.14 18.49 2.47
C ASP A 181 1.30 17.04 1.99
N THR A 182 0.19 16.32 1.77
CA THR A 182 0.19 14.92 1.31
C THR A 182 0.84 14.79 -0.06
N CYS A 183 0.48 15.60 -1.06
CA CYS A 183 1.05 15.55 -2.41
C CYS A 183 2.57 15.73 -2.40
N ARG A 184 3.09 16.69 -1.62
CA ARG A 184 4.54 16.94 -1.50
C ARG A 184 5.30 15.77 -0.87
N ALA A 185 4.63 14.94 -0.08
CA ALA A 185 5.20 13.77 0.59
C ALA A 185 5.15 12.50 -0.27
N ILE A 186 4.41 12.50 -1.39
CA ILE A 186 4.26 11.33 -2.27
C ILE A 186 5.42 11.29 -3.25
N ALA A 187 6.28 10.26 -3.11
CA ALA A 187 7.29 9.89 -4.09
C ALA A 187 8.19 11.06 -4.56
N ASP A 188 8.68 10.98 -5.79
CA ASP A 188 9.46 12.02 -6.46
C ASP A 188 8.65 12.67 -7.61
N PRO A 189 9.10 13.80 -8.17
CA PRO A 189 8.39 14.49 -9.26
C PRO A 189 8.13 13.62 -10.51
N LEU A 190 9.01 12.67 -10.83
CA LEU A 190 8.81 11.80 -12.01
C LEU A 190 7.64 10.86 -11.80
N VAL A 191 7.54 10.29 -10.59
CA VAL A 191 6.38 9.49 -10.19
C VAL A 191 5.13 10.37 -10.17
N ARG A 192 5.20 11.58 -9.59
CA ARG A 192 4.02 12.47 -9.47
C ARG A 192 3.45 12.95 -10.81
N ASN A 193 4.29 13.08 -11.84
CA ASN A 193 3.85 13.42 -13.20
C ASN A 193 3.00 12.32 -13.87
N LEU A 194 3.07 11.08 -13.37
CA LEU A 194 2.31 9.95 -13.92
C LEU A 194 1.29 9.39 -12.94
N ALA A 195 1.61 9.32 -11.65
CA ALA A 195 0.71 8.82 -10.62
C ALA A 195 -0.59 9.61 -10.58
N THR A 196 -1.69 8.90 -10.33
CA THR A 196 -3.04 9.46 -10.32
C THR A 196 -3.66 9.27 -8.95
N VAL A 197 -4.45 10.24 -8.48
CA VAL A 197 -5.14 10.17 -7.18
C VAL A 197 -6.07 8.96 -7.10
N GLY A 198 -6.85 8.70 -8.15
CA GLY A 198 -7.75 7.53 -8.20
C GLY A 198 -6.98 6.20 -8.18
N GLY A 199 -5.87 6.12 -8.92
CA GLY A 199 -4.97 4.96 -8.89
C GLY A 199 -4.32 4.71 -7.54
N ASN A 200 -3.93 5.76 -6.81
CA ASN A 200 -3.39 5.68 -5.46
C ASN A 200 -4.40 5.05 -4.49
N LEU A 201 -5.64 5.56 -4.48
CA LEU A 201 -6.72 5.01 -3.65
C LEU A 201 -7.09 3.59 -4.06
N ALA A 202 -7.30 3.35 -5.36
CA ALA A 202 -7.71 2.05 -5.89
C ALA A 202 -6.66 0.95 -5.65
N HIS A 203 -5.38 1.32 -5.51
CA HIS A 203 -4.32 0.37 -5.20
C HIS A 203 -4.47 -0.27 -3.81
N GLY A 204 -5.05 0.46 -2.85
CA GLY A 204 -5.37 -0.07 -1.51
C GLY A 204 -4.17 -0.49 -0.67
N ASP A 205 -2.97 0.01 -0.99
CA ASP A 205 -1.77 -0.25 -0.19
C ASP A 205 -1.81 0.59 1.11
N PRO A 206 -1.69 -0.02 2.30
CA PRO A 206 -1.67 0.71 3.58
C PRO A 206 -0.54 1.74 3.70
N ALA A 207 0.51 1.60 2.89
CA ALA A 207 1.63 2.51 2.85
C ALA A 207 1.39 3.76 1.99
N ASN A 208 0.34 3.78 1.17
CA ASN A 208 0.00 4.95 0.34
C ASN A 208 -0.50 6.11 1.21
N ASP A 209 -0.14 7.34 0.81
CA ASP A 209 -0.35 8.54 1.62
C ASP A 209 -1.80 9.09 1.54
N HIS A 210 -2.44 9.09 0.36
CA HIS A 210 -3.82 9.60 0.19
C HIS A 210 -4.87 8.88 1.04
N PRO A 211 -4.85 7.54 1.19
CA PRO A 211 -5.85 6.83 1.99
C PRO A 211 -6.08 7.42 3.39
N ALA A 212 -5.02 7.71 4.14
CA ALA A 212 -5.12 8.32 5.47
C ALA A 212 -5.60 9.78 5.41
N ALA A 213 -5.13 10.56 4.43
CA ALA A 213 -5.59 11.94 4.23
C ALA A 213 -7.09 12.00 3.93
N MET A 214 -7.57 11.13 3.05
CA MET A 214 -8.98 11.05 2.67
C MET A 214 -9.86 10.59 3.84
N LEU A 215 -9.40 9.65 4.68
CA LEU A 215 -10.09 9.27 5.92
C LEU A 215 -10.25 10.47 6.88
N ALA A 216 -9.17 11.23 7.11
CA ALA A 216 -9.21 12.42 7.96
C ALA A 216 -10.13 13.51 7.40
N LEU A 217 -10.17 13.65 6.07
CA LEU A 217 -11.04 14.60 5.39
C LEU A 217 -12.50 14.16 5.30
N GLY A 218 -12.81 12.89 5.53
CA GLY A 218 -14.16 12.34 5.35
C GLY A 218 -14.60 12.39 3.89
N ALA A 219 -13.72 11.96 2.98
CA ALA A 219 -14.00 11.96 1.55
C ALA A 219 -15.05 10.89 1.14
N GLU A 220 -15.52 11.01 -0.10
CA GLU A 220 -16.34 10.02 -0.79
C GLU A 220 -15.65 9.65 -2.11
N VAL A 221 -15.58 8.37 -2.42
CA VAL A 221 -15.06 7.86 -3.69
C VAL A 221 -16.24 7.55 -4.61
N VAL A 222 -16.19 8.09 -5.83
CA VAL A 222 -17.17 7.80 -6.88
C VAL A 222 -16.55 6.80 -7.84
N ALA A 223 -17.20 5.66 -7.99
CA ALA A 223 -16.79 4.59 -8.90
C ALA A 223 -17.90 4.34 -9.93
N VAL A 224 -17.52 3.98 -11.16
CA VAL A 224 -18.44 3.60 -12.23
C VAL A 224 -18.11 2.21 -12.70
N GLY A 225 -19.12 1.34 -12.76
CA GLY A 225 -19.04 -0.01 -13.35
C GLY A 225 -20.19 -0.23 -14.34
N SER A 226 -20.36 -1.47 -14.80
CA SER A 226 -21.46 -1.85 -15.70
C SER A 226 -22.85 -1.60 -15.11
N GLY A 227 -22.96 -1.64 -13.77
CA GLY A 227 -24.18 -1.33 -13.01
C GLY A 227 -24.43 0.16 -12.77
N GLY A 228 -23.62 1.06 -13.33
CA GLY A 228 -23.72 2.51 -13.15
C GLY A 228 -22.79 3.09 -12.08
N GLU A 229 -23.10 4.30 -11.63
CA GLU A 229 -22.33 5.04 -10.62
C GLU A 229 -22.63 4.54 -9.20
N ARG A 230 -21.58 4.35 -8.41
CA ARG A 230 -21.63 4.13 -6.96
C ARG A 230 -20.80 5.17 -6.22
N LYS A 231 -21.39 5.69 -5.15
CA LYS A 231 -20.73 6.58 -4.19
C LYS A 231 -20.39 5.77 -2.95
N ILE A 232 -19.12 5.78 -2.56
CA ILE A 232 -18.58 4.93 -1.50
C ILE A 232 -17.92 5.85 -0.46
N PRO A 233 -18.43 5.89 0.78
CA PRO A 233 -17.78 6.61 1.87
C PRO A 233 -16.35 6.08 2.08
N ILE A 234 -15.38 6.97 2.27
CA ILE A 234 -13.97 6.58 2.42
C ILE A 234 -13.75 5.63 3.61
N ASP A 235 -14.53 5.79 4.68
CA ASP A 235 -14.52 4.93 5.88
C ASP A 235 -14.86 3.46 5.58
N SER A 236 -15.48 3.17 4.43
CA SER A 236 -15.84 1.82 3.98
C SER A 236 -15.10 1.39 2.71
N PHE A 237 -14.20 2.23 2.19
CA PHE A 237 -13.55 1.98 0.90
C PHE A 237 -12.42 0.96 0.98
N PHE A 238 -11.65 0.94 2.08
CA PHE A 238 -10.53 0.00 2.27
C PHE A 238 -10.98 -1.19 3.09
N THR A 239 -10.98 -2.38 2.50
CA THR A 239 -11.52 -3.61 3.10
C THR A 239 -10.45 -4.62 3.48
N GLY A 240 -9.21 -4.44 2.99
CA GLY A 240 -8.06 -5.25 3.32
C GLY A 240 -6.78 -4.74 2.66
N PRO A 241 -5.61 -5.36 2.91
CA PRO A 241 -4.38 -4.98 2.25
C PRO A 241 -4.50 -5.21 0.75
N PHE A 242 -4.24 -4.17 -0.06
CA PHE A 242 -4.42 -4.17 -1.51
C PHE A 242 -5.85 -4.50 -1.98
N THR A 243 -6.84 -4.31 -1.10
CA THR A 243 -8.24 -4.65 -1.37
C THR A 243 -9.15 -3.49 -0.98
N THR A 244 -10.05 -3.12 -1.88
CA THR A 244 -11.00 -2.03 -1.71
C THR A 244 -12.44 -2.51 -1.91
N ALA A 245 -13.41 -1.63 -1.72
CA ALA A 245 -14.84 -1.87 -1.97
C ALA A 245 -15.23 -1.76 -3.46
N LEU A 246 -14.26 -1.58 -4.35
CA LEU A 246 -14.47 -1.62 -5.79
C LEU A 246 -14.86 -3.03 -6.22
N ARG A 247 -15.86 -3.11 -7.11
CA ARG A 247 -16.18 -4.33 -7.85
C ARG A 247 -15.14 -4.54 -8.96
N PRO A 248 -14.97 -5.78 -9.48
CA PRO A 248 -13.99 -6.07 -10.51
C PRO A 248 -14.12 -5.22 -11.79
N ASP A 249 -15.33 -4.76 -12.12
CA ASP A 249 -15.65 -3.95 -13.29
C ASP A 249 -15.73 -2.44 -13.00
N GLU A 250 -15.38 -1.99 -11.79
CA GLU A 250 -15.48 -0.60 -11.39
C GLU A 250 -14.17 0.17 -11.54
N ILE A 251 -14.30 1.43 -11.96
CA ILE A 251 -13.21 2.40 -12.08
C ILE A 251 -13.52 3.59 -11.18
N VAL A 252 -12.53 4.04 -10.39
CA VAL A 252 -12.63 5.31 -9.64
C VAL A 252 -12.61 6.47 -10.62
N VAL A 253 -13.70 7.24 -10.70
CA VAL A 253 -13.85 8.37 -11.62
C VAL A 253 -13.73 9.73 -10.96
N GLU A 254 -14.05 9.84 -9.66
CA GLU A 254 -13.99 11.09 -8.91
C GLU A 254 -13.78 10.81 -7.41
N VAL A 255 -13.07 11.71 -6.73
CA VAL A 255 -12.98 11.77 -5.27
C VAL A 255 -13.58 13.10 -4.83
N ARG A 256 -14.49 13.06 -3.85
CA ARG A 256 -15.16 14.23 -3.31
C ARG A 256 -14.71 14.47 -1.88
N VAL A 257 -14.13 15.63 -1.63
CA VAL A 257 -13.66 16.07 -0.32
C VAL A 257 -14.54 17.21 0.16
N PRO A 258 -15.26 17.07 1.30
CA PRO A 258 -16.08 18.15 1.83
C PRO A 258 -15.28 19.45 1.99
N ALA A 259 -15.85 20.57 1.57
CA ALA A 259 -15.17 21.86 1.69
C ALA A 259 -14.97 22.23 3.18
N PRO A 260 -13.76 22.61 3.59
CA PRO A 260 -13.50 23.00 4.97
C PRO A 260 -14.25 24.31 5.28
N LYS A 261 -14.89 24.35 6.45
CA LYS A 261 -15.48 25.58 6.99
C LYS A 261 -14.38 26.57 7.39
N PRO A 262 -14.67 27.88 7.48
CA PRO A 262 -13.77 28.84 8.13
C PRO A 262 -13.33 28.34 9.51
N GLY A 263 -12.09 28.63 9.91
CA GLY A 263 -11.53 28.11 11.17
C GLY A 263 -11.14 26.62 11.11
N SER A 264 -11.01 26.06 9.90
CA SER A 264 -10.48 24.71 9.72
C SER A 264 -9.00 24.74 9.35
N GLY A 265 -8.27 23.71 9.76
CA GLY A 265 -6.88 23.51 9.38
C GLY A 265 -6.57 22.03 9.27
N GLY A 266 -5.59 21.71 8.43
CA GLY A 266 -5.17 20.32 8.22
C GLY A 266 -3.67 20.22 8.02
N ALA A 267 -3.10 19.04 8.27
CA ALA A 267 -1.68 18.78 8.17
C ALA A 267 -1.38 17.29 7.97
N TYR A 268 -0.44 17.00 7.07
CA TYR A 268 0.13 15.65 6.89
C TYR A 268 1.58 15.65 7.34
N VAL A 269 1.95 14.73 8.21
CA VAL A 269 3.33 14.60 8.71
C VAL A 269 3.78 13.16 8.54
N LYS A 270 4.81 12.97 7.73
CA LYS A 270 5.37 11.68 7.34
C LYS A 270 6.77 11.50 7.92
N MET A 271 7.03 10.33 8.50
CA MET A 271 8.39 9.86 8.79
C MET A 271 8.75 8.83 7.73
N GLU A 272 9.86 9.04 7.03
CA GLU A 272 10.36 8.18 5.97
C GLU A 272 11.90 8.08 6.05
N ARG A 273 12.48 7.02 5.49
CA ARG A 273 13.94 6.78 5.58
C ARG A 273 14.74 7.71 4.66
N LYS A 274 14.12 8.12 3.55
CA LYS A 274 14.64 9.06 2.57
C LYS A 274 13.46 9.69 1.83
N VAL A 275 13.70 10.87 1.25
CA VAL A 275 12.71 11.56 0.42
C VAL A 275 12.19 10.63 -0.68
N GLY A 276 10.87 10.54 -0.80
CA GLY A 276 10.18 9.74 -1.81
C GLY A 276 10.03 8.25 -1.47
N ASP A 277 10.37 7.81 -0.26
CA ASP A 277 10.09 6.45 0.21
C ASP A 277 8.65 6.35 0.75
N PHE A 278 8.18 5.13 0.98
CA PHE A 278 6.99 4.90 1.78
C PHE A 278 7.22 5.27 3.25
N ALA A 279 6.16 5.73 3.91
CA ALA A 279 6.21 6.11 5.31
C ALA A 279 6.66 4.92 6.19
N THR A 280 7.51 5.16 7.18
CA THR A 280 7.59 4.27 8.35
C THR A 280 6.29 4.38 9.16
N ALA A 281 5.80 5.61 9.32
CA ALA A 281 4.47 5.97 9.79
C ALA A 281 4.17 7.40 9.33
N ALA A 282 2.91 7.71 9.10
CA ALA A 282 2.48 9.09 8.90
C ALA A 282 1.11 9.34 9.53
N VAL A 283 0.82 10.60 9.80
CA VAL A 283 -0.45 11.03 10.39
C VAL A 283 -1.03 12.18 9.59
N ALA A 284 -2.26 12.01 9.16
CA ALA A 284 -3.12 13.02 8.58
C ALA A 284 -4.06 13.58 9.65
N VAL A 285 -4.14 14.90 9.77
CA VAL A 285 -5.08 15.57 10.67
C VAL A 285 -5.89 16.60 9.90
N GLN A 286 -7.20 16.62 10.14
CA GLN A 286 -8.10 17.70 9.78
C GLN A 286 -8.85 18.14 11.04
N ILE A 287 -8.89 19.43 11.34
CA ILE A 287 -9.64 19.97 12.48
C ILE A 287 -10.46 21.19 12.06
N SER A 288 -11.60 21.40 12.69
CA SER A 288 -12.42 22.62 12.57
C SER A 288 -12.71 23.18 13.95
N LEU A 289 -12.41 24.45 14.16
CA LEU A 289 -12.65 25.17 15.41
C LEU A 289 -13.89 26.05 15.28
N GLY A 290 -14.77 26.00 16.27
CA GLY A 290 -15.93 26.86 16.43
C GLY A 290 -15.68 28.02 17.39
N ALA A 291 -16.77 28.53 17.96
CA ALA A 291 -16.74 29.58 18.98
C ALA A 291 -15.84 29.18 20.18
N GLY A 292 -15.07 30.15 20.70
CA GLY A 292 -14.17 29.92 21.84
C GLY A 292 -13.00 28.97 21.55
N SER A 293 -12.68 28.72 20.27
CA SER A 293 -11.67 27.74 19.84
C SER A 293 -11.97 26.30 20.29
N VAL A 294 -13.26 25.97 20.44
CA VAL A 294 -13.70 24.59 20.71
C VAL A 294 -13.64 23.79 19.41
N CYS A 295 -13.09 22.58 19.47
CA CYS A 295 -13.06 21.67 18.32
C CYS A 295 -14.47 21.16 18.00
N GLU A 296 -15.01 21.53 16.84
CA GLU A 296 -16.29 21.03 16.34
C GLU A 296 -16.14 19.71 15.58
N ARG A 297 -15.00 19.54 14.91
CA ARG A 297 -14.69 18.36 14.11
C ARG A 297 -13.21 18.05 14.19
N ALA A 298 -12.90 16.77 14.37
CA ALA A 298 -11.55 16.22 14.22
C ALA A 298 -11.59 15.00 13.29
N GLY A 299 -10.60 14.89 12.42
CA GLY A 299 -10.32 13.73 11.58
C GLY A 299 -8.84 13.37 11.73
N ILE A 300 -8.53 12.12 12.06
CA ILE A 300 -7.16 11.63 12.27
C ILE A 300 -6.98 10.31 11.52
N GLY A 301 -6.23 10.34 10.42
CA GLY A 301 -5.87 9.18 9.61
C GLY A 301 -4.42 8.75 9.83
N LEU A 302 -4.16 7.45 9.86
CA LEU A 302 -2.83 6.87 10.10
C LEU A 302 -2.38 6.05 8.89
N THR A 303 -1.15 6.32 8.41
CA THR A 303 -0.54 5.66 7.26
C THR A 303 0.49 4.62 7.70
N ASN A 304 0.50 3.47 7.03
CA ASN A 304 1.45 2.36 7.17
C ASN A 304 1.61 1.77 8.59
N VAL A 305 0.57 1.86 9.40
CA VAL A 305 0.54 1.29 10.76
C VAL A 305 -0.67 0.39 10.99
N GLY A 306 -1.09 -0.30 9.93
CA GLY A 306 -2.21 -1.26 9.92
C GLY A 306 -2.23 -2.04 8.60
N SER A 307 -3.08 -3.06 8.52
CA SER A 307 -3.33 -3.80 7.26
C SER A 307 -4.18 -3.02 6.25
N VAL A 308 -4.77 -1.91 6.69
CA VAL A 308 -5.47 -0.86 5.94
C VAL A 308 -5.11 0.49 6.59
N PRO A 309 -5.29 1.63 5.91
CA PRO A 309 -5.24 2.94 6.58
C PRO A 309 -6.23 2.97 7.76
N ILE A 310 -5.82 3.57 8.88
CA ILE A 310 -6.62 3.56 10.11
C ILE A 310 -7.17 4.96 10.39
N LYS A 311 -8.45 5.06 10.72
CA LYS A 311 -9.05 6.27 11.30
C LYS A 311 -9.07 6.17 12.82
N ALA A 312 -8.38 7.07 13.51
CA ALA A 312 -8.23 7.05 14.96
C ALA A 312 -9.43 7.68 15.67
N THR A 313 -10.61 7.07 15.54
CA THR A 313 -11.90 7.62 16.00
C THR A 313 -11.94 7.96 17.50
N LYS A 314 -11.26 7.18 18.35
CA LYS A 314 -11.12 7.51 19.78
C LYS A 314 -10.33 8.80 20.01
N ALA A 315 -9.28 9.02 19.23
CA ALA A 315 -8.48 10.24 19.29
C ALA A 315 -9.27 11.46 18.77
N GLU A 316 -10.07 11.28 17.71
CA GLU A 316 -10.99 12.32 17.21
C GLU A 316 -12.00 12.71 18.30
N ALA A 317 -12.67 11.73 18.90
CA ALA A 317 -13.67 11.95 19.96
C ALA A 317 -13.09 12.61 21.22
N ALA A 318 -11.81 12.39 21.52
CA ALA A 318 -11.16 13.04 22.66
C ALA A 318 -11.02 14.56 22.49
N LEU A 319 -10.98 15.06 21.24
CA LEU A 319 -10.83 16.46 20.89
C LEU A 319 -12.17 17.19 20.73
N VAL A 320 -13.16 16.53 20.11
CA VAL A 320 -14.47 17.15 19.80
C VAL A 320 -15.16 17.64 21.09
N GLY A 321 -15.73 18.84 21.02
CA GLY A 321 -16.42 19.49 22.13
C GLY A 321 -15.49 20.11 23.19
N LYS A 322 -14.16 20.09 22.98
CA LYS A 322 -13.17 20.65 23.90
C LYS A 322 -12.27 21.65 23.19
N ARG A 323 -11.59 22.50 23.98
CA ARG A 323 -10.46 23.26 23.49
C ARG A 323 -9.26 22.30 23.33
N PRO A 324 -8.65 22.19 22.14
CA PRO A 324 -7.53 21.29 21.90
C PRO A 324 -6.21 21.89 22.45
N ASP A 325 -6.12 21.96 23.78
CA ASP A 325 -4.92 22.36 24.49
C ASP A 325 -3.83 21.27 24.49
N GLU A 326 -2.69 21.56 25.11
CA GLU A 326 -1.55 20.62 25.15
C GLU A 326 -1.90 19.27 25.81
N GLY A 327 -2.79 19.26 26.80
CA GLY A 327 -3.24 18.03 27.45
C GLY A 327 -4.12 17.21 26.51
N ALA A 328 -5.09 17.85 25.87
CA ALA A 328 -5.97 17.22 24.88
C ALA A 328 -5.19 16.68 23.67
N ILE A 329 -4.19 17.43 23.18
CA ILE A 329 -3.31 17.00 22.09
C ILE A 329 -2.52 15.74 22.47
N LYS A 330 -1.92 15.72 23.67
CA LYS A 330 -1.19 14.54 24.17
C LYS A 330 -2.11 13.33 24.35
N GLN A 331 -3.32 13.54 24.86
CA GLN A 331 -4.31 12.48 25.01
C GLN A 331 -4.73 11.90 23.65
N ALA A 332 -5.06 12.76 22.68
CA ALA A 332 -5.40 12.33 21.34
C ALA A 332 -4.25 11.58 20.66
N ALA A 333 -3.02 12.04 20.83
CA ALA A 333 -1.82 11.37 20.33
C ALA A 333 -1.60 9.98 20.94
N GLN A 334 -1.85 9.82 22.24
CA GLN A 334 -1.79 8.52 22.91
C GLN A 334 -2.86 7.57 22.35
N LEU A 335 -4.10 8.04 22.20
CA LEU A 335 -5.20 7.25 21.63
C LEU A 335 -4.96 6.87 20.15
N ALA A 336 -4.30 7.74 19.38
CA ALA A 336 -3.90 7.43 18.01
C ALA A 336 -2.83 6.32 17.96
N ALA A 337 -1.86 6.35 18.87
CA ALA A 337 -0.84 5.30 18.99
C ALA A 337 -1.43 3.95 19.46
N GLU A 338 -2.46 3.98 20.30
CA GLU A 338 -3.22 2.78 20.71
C GLU A 338 -4.04 2.19 19.56
N ALA A 339 -4.58 3.04 18.68
CA ALA A 339 -5.31 2.61 17.49
C ALA A 339 -4.40 1.97 16.44
N ALA A 340 -3.10 2.30 16.42
CA ALA A 340 -2.13 1.76 15.49
C ALA A 340 -1.89 0.26 15.70
N GLN A 341 -1.83 -0.47 14.59
CA GLN A 341 -1.62 -1.92 14.50
C GLN A 341 -0.43 -2.28 13.59
N PRO A 342 0.76 -1.68 13.80
CA PRO A 342 1.89 -1.90 12.91
C PRO A 342 2.45 -3.32 13.01
N GLN A 343 3.12 -3.77 11.96
CA GLN A 343 3.99 -4.95 11.97
C GLN A 343 5.45 -4.53 12.00
N GLU A 344 6.30 -5.35 12.60
CA GLU A 344 7.75 -5.19 12.53
C GLU A 344 8.25 -5.46 11.10
N ASP A 345 9.14 -4.60 10.60
CA ASP A 345 9.80 -4.76 9.31
C ASP A 345 11.12 -3.97 9.27
N LEU A 346 11.70 -3.84 8.07
CA LEU A 346 12.93 -3.07 7.84
C LEU A 346 12.81 -1.55 8.08
N ARG A 347 11.62 -1.05 8.45
CA ARG A 347 11.35 0.33 8.82
C ARG A 347 11.27 0.52 10.34
N GLY A 348 11.26 -0.56 11.12
CA GLY A 348 11.42 -0.54 12.57
C GLY A 348 10.47 -1.48 13.31
N SER A 349 10.63 -1.53 14.64
CA SER A 349 9.82 -2.37 15.52
C SER A 349 8.39 -1.82 15.68
N VAL A 350 7.51 -2.66 16.23
CA VAL A 350 6.12 -2.29 16.56
C VAL A 350 6.09 -1.11 17.53
N GLU A 351 6.93 -1.15 18.57
CA GLU A 351 7.04 -0.12 19.60
C GLU A 351 7.50 1.21 19.01
N TYR A 352 8.53 1.16 18.14
CA TYR A 352 9.03 2.35 17.46
C TYR A 352 7.96 3.00 16.59
N LYS A 353 7.22 2.21 15.81
CA LYS A 353 6.14 2.73 14.94
C LYS A 353 4.99 3.31 15.76
N LYS A 354 4.61 2.70 16.89
CA LYS A 354 3.59 3.25 17.80
C LYS A 354 4.05 4.57 18.43
N ASP A 355 5.30 4.65 18.88
CA ASP A 355 5.84 5.90 19.42
C ASP A 355 5.92 6.99 18.34
N LEU A 356 6.30 6.64 17.12
CA LEU A 356 6.25 7.55 15.97
C LEU A 356 4.82 8.08 15.75
N VAL A 357 3.79 7.23 15.75
CA VAL A 357 2.40 7.70 15.61
C VAL A 357 2.04 8.71 16.69
N ARG A 358 2.40 8.45 17.95
CA ARG A 358 2.19 9.39 19.07
C ARG A 358 2.86 10.74 18.79
N VAL A 359 4.15 10.74 18.45
CA VAL A 359 4.92 11.97 18.18
C VAL A 359 4.39 12.73 16.96
N LEU A 360 4.11 12.01 15.87
CA LEU A 360 3.60 12.60 14.63
C LEU A 360 2.19 13.17 14.81
N THR A 361 1.34 12.54 15.62
CA THR A 361 0.00 13.07 15.92
C THR A 361 0.07 14.40 16.65
N VAL A 362 0.97 14.55 17.64
CA VAL A 362 1.21 15.86 18.30
C VAL A 362 1.65 16.91 17.29
N ARG A 363 2.60 16.58 16.40
CA ARG A 363 3.12 17.52 15.39
C ARG A 363 2.03 17.93 14.38
N ALA A 364 1.26 16.95 13.88
CA ALA A 364 0.20 17.19 12.92
C ALA A 364 -0.94 18.02 13.53
N LEU A 365 -1.37 17.72 14.77
CA LEU A 365 -2.39 18.51 15.48
C LEU A 365 -1.94 19.96 15.68
N ARG A 366 -0.71 20.20 16.15
CA ARG A 366 -0.20 21.56 16.34
C ARG A 366 -0.18 22.36 15.02
N LYS A 367 0.31 21.74 13.94
CA LYS A 367 0.35 22.37 12.62
C LYS A 367 -1.06 22.65 12.07
N ALA A 368 -1.99 21.72 12.26
CA ALA A 368 -3.39 21.89 11.87
C ALA A 368 -4.08 23.00 12.67
N LEU A 369 -3.84 23.09 13.97
CA LEU A 369 -4.37 24.15 14.84
C LEU A 369 -3.83 25.53 14.47
N GLU A 370 -2.54 25.64 14.20
CA GLU A 370 -1.92 26.89 13.74
C GLU A 370 -2.58 27.39 12.46
N ARG A 371 -2.83 26.50 11.49
CA ARG A 371 -3.52 26.81 10.23
C ARG A 371 -4.99 27.19 10.45
N ALA A 372 -5.68 26.47 11.34
CA ALA A 372 -7.07 26.76 11.70
C ALA A 372 -7.23 28.16 12.32
N GLN A 373 -6.26 28.59 13.14
CA GLN A 373 -6.27 29.90 13.82
C GLN A 373 -5.87 31.05 12.89
N LYS A 374 -5.00 30.81 11.89
CA LYS A 374 -4.56 31.82 10.92
C LYS A 374 -5.60 32.12 9.83
N GLY A 375 -6.71 31.39 9.79
CA GLY A 375 -7.83 31.68 8.89
C GLY A 375 -7.83 30.94 7.55
N GLY A 376 -7.11 29.81 7.45
CA GLY A 376 -7.07 28.98 6.23
C GLY A 376 -6.12 29.50 5.18
#